data_AF-A0A9P9LTN6-F1
#
_entry.id   AF-A0A9P9LTN6-F1
#
_cell.length_a   1.000
_cell.length_b   1.000
_cell.length_c   1.000
_cell.angle_alpha   90.00
_cell.angle_beta   90.00
_cell.angle_gamma   90.00
#
_symmetry.space_group_name_H-M   'P 1'
#
loop_
_entity.id
_entity.type
_entity.pdbx_description
1 polymer ?
#
loop_
_entity_poly.entity_id
_entity_poly.type
_entity_poly.pdbx_seq_one_letter_code
_entity_poly.pdbx_strand_id
1 'polypeptide(L)'
;MSPPVDSVAAPTLRLHDPTELVSRNWIDLCQIVSGSSLTLFGFVNVTKHALQALAEKTVERLRNWHNGLPPELQVELGNGGGDYVPHVLLLQMQYHQFMIFIHRPFISKYRSQPYPPVGPGYNHARTTCIESAVAISKLLTKYKSAYTLRFINIQAVSIVFSAALILVFATVSEIRGDANVDLNIHLSTCCKGLAELGKTFQNATRALEVLLSIKRAWQAKLLVYVGSKRRSSSIKTHRGSAKKRTTS
;
A
#
# COMPACT_ATOMS: atom_id res chain seq x y z
N MET A 1 -25.99 2.88 -68.70
CA MET A 1 -26.32 3.62 -67.46
C MET A 1 -26.40 2.61 -66.34
N SER A 2 -25.33 2.50 -65.57
CA SER A 2 -25.26 1.65 -64.38
C SER A 2 -25.52 2.53 -63.14
N PRO A 3 -26.26 2.07 -62.13
CA PRO A 3 -26.45 2.85 -60.91
C PRO A 3 -25.16 2.85 -60.08
N PRO A 4 -24.90 3.89 -59.27
CA PRO A 4 -23.73 3.93 -58.41
C PRO A 4 -23.94 2.99 -57.22
N VAL A 5 -22.87 2.25 -56.92
CA VAL A 5 -22.75 1.35 -55.77
C VAL A 5 -22.85 2.15 -54.48
N ASP A 6 -23.79 1.75 -53.62
CA ASP A 6 -23.96 2.26 -52.27
C ASP A 6 -22.63 2.22 -51.51
N SER A 7 -22.14 3.41 -51.14
CA SER A 7 -21.06 3.56 -50.17
C SER A 7 -21.61 3.19 -48.81
N VAL A 8 -21.42 1.92 -48.42
CA VAL A 8 -21.64 1.44 -47.07
C VAL A 8 -20.66 2.20 -46.17
N ALA A 9 -21.14 3.26 -45.53
CA ALA A 9 -20.45 3.91 -44.44
C ALA A 9 -20.21 2.86 -43.35
N ALA A 10 -18.96 2.42 -43.21
CA ALA A 10 -18.55 1.60 -42.08
C ALA A 10 -18.98 2.33 -40.79
N PRO A 11 -19.71 1.67 -39.87
CA PRO A 11 -20.03 2.30 -38.61
C PRO A 11 -18.70 2.55 -37.91
N THR A 12 -18.33 3.82 -37.76
CA THR A 12 -17.25 4.26 -36.89
C THR A 12 -17.69 3.96 -35.46
N LEU A 13 -17.53 2.69 -35.07
CA LEU A 13 -17.61 2.23 -33.70
C LEU A 13 -16.37 2.78 -33.00
N ARG A 14 -16.40 4.09 -32.73
CA ARG A 14 -15.48 4.76 -31.80
C ARG A 14 -15.84 4.26 -30.41
N LEU A 15 -15.47 3.02 -30.12
CA LEU A 15 -15.10 2.64 -28.76
C LEU A 15 -14.04 3.66 -28.36
N HIS A 16 -14.39 4.55 -27.46
CA HIS A 16 -13.49 5.57 -26.94
C HIS A 16 -12.39 4.82 -26.19
N ASP A 17 -11.31 4.45 -26.88
CA ASP A 17 -10.19 3.73 -26.29
C ASP A 17 -9.59 4.63 -25.20
N PRO A 18 -9.73 4.28 -23.90
CA PRO A 18 -9.26 5.14 -22.82
C PRO A 18 -7.72 5.12 -22.72
N THR A 19 -7.00 4.41 -23.60
CA THR A 19 -5.55 4.28 -23.57
C THR A 19 -4.81 5.62 -23.56
N GLU A 20 -5.22 6.59 -24.39
CA GLU A 20 -4.61 7.93 -24.39
C GLU A 20 -4.89 8.66 -23.07
N LEU A 21 -6.14 8.59 -22.60
CA LEU A 21 -6.56 9.19 -21.34
C LEU A 21 -5.78 8.61 -20.15
N VAL A 22 -5.57 7.30 -20.13
CA VAL A 22 -4.81 6.60 -19.08
C VAL A 22 -3.35 7.00 -19.14
N SER A 23 -2.78 7.04 -20.33
CA SER A 23 -1.37 7.39 -20.53
C SER A 23 -1.10 8.82 -20.04
N ARG A 24 -1.98 9.78 -20.36
CA ARG A 24 -1.91 11.16 -19.83
C ARG A 24 -1.97 11.18 -18.31
N ASN A 25 -2.95 10.50 -17.72
CA ASN A 25 -3.11 10.46 -16.26
C ASN A 25 -1.95 9.73 -15.56
N TRP A 26 -1.32 8.76 -16.21
CA TRP A 26 -0.11 8.13 -15.70
C TRP A 26 1.07 9.10 -15.62
N ILE A 27 1.24 9.92 -16.67
CA ILE A 27 2.25 10.98 -16.72
C ILE A 27 1.99 12.00 -15.61
N ASP A 28 0.75 12.48 -15.48
CA ASP A 28 0.35 13.45 -14.45
C ASP A 28 0.66 12.92 -13.05
N LEU A 29 0.30 11.66 -12.78
CA LEU A 29 0.57 10.99 -11.51
C LEU A 29 2.07 10.93 -11.21
N CYS A 30 2.89 10.55 -12.20
CA CYS A 30 4.35 10.50 -12.06
C CYS A 30 4.96 11.89 -11.84
N GLN A 31 4.44 12.92 -12.51
CA GLN A 31 4.90 14.31 -12.37
C GLN A 31 4.59 14.91 -11.00
N ILE A 32 3.48 14.51 -10.37
CA ILE A 32 3.18 14.95 -9.00
C ILE A 32 4.27 14.49 -8.02
N VAL A 33 4.72 13.24 -8.17
CA VAL A 33 5.68 12.62 -7.25
C VAL A 33 7.13 12.95 -7.61
N SER A 34 7.46 13.09 -8.89
CA SER A 34 8.86 13.29 -9.37
C SER A 34 9.56 14.45 -8.66
N GLY A 35 8.89 15.60 -8.53
CA GLY A 35 9.44 16.80 -7.90
C GLY A 35 9.69 16.68 -6.39
N SER A 36 9.18 15.62 -5.75
CA SER A 36 9.38 15.36 -4.31
C SER A 36 10.13 14.05 -4.02
N SER A 37 10.33 13.20 -5.03
CA SER A 37 10.88 11.85 -4.89
C SER A 37 12.28 11.84 -4.26
N LEU A 38 13.23 12.63 -4.78
CA LEU A 38 14.61 12.66 -4.26
C LEU A 38 14.67 13.04 -2.78
N THR A 39 13.86 14.01 -2.37
CA THR A 39 13.78 14.47 -0.98
C THR A 39 13.09 13.46 -0.08
N LEU A 40 11.94 12.92 -0.49
CA LEU A 40 11.15 11.98 0.32
C LEU A 40 11.83 10.62 0.48
N PHE A 41 12.65 10.21 -0.48
CA PHE A 41 13.40 8.95 -0.44
C PHE A 41 14.81 9.09 0.15
N GLY A 42 15.16 10.27 0.68
CA GLY A 42 16.38 10.48 1.45
C GLY A 42 17.66 10.63 0.61
N PHE A 43 17.54 10.99 -0.67
CA PHE A 43 18.68 11.31 -1.52
C PHE A 43 19.22 12.74 -1.29
N VAL A 44 18.44 13.57 -0.58
CA VAL A 44 18.83 14.94 -0.21
C VAL A 44 18.54 15.16 1.28
N ASN A 45 19.51 15.73 1.99
CA ASN A 45 19.33 16.14 3.39
C ASN A 45 18.43 17.37 3.47
N VAL A 46 17.27 17.21 4.09
CA VAL A 46 16.33 18.30 4.37
C VAL A 46 15.93 18.29 5.84
N THR A 47 15.49 19.44 6.34
CA THR A 47 14.97 19.52 7.72
C THR A 47 13.69 18.70 7.85
N LYS A 48 13.39 18.18 9.05
CA LYS A 48 12.15 17.45 9.31
C LYS A 48 10.90 18.29 9.00
N HIS A 49 10.95 19.59 9.24
CA HIS A 49 9.87 20.52 8.89
C HIS A 49 9.68 20.63 7.37
N ALA A 50 10.77 20.82 6.61
CA ALA A 50 10.69 20.89 5.15
C ALA A 50 10.20 19.57 4.55
N LEU A 51 10.64 18.43 5.11
CA LEU A 51 10.18 17.11 4.70
C LEU A 51 8.66 16.93 4.94
N GLN A 52 8.17 17.34 6.11
CA GLN A 52 6.75 17.29 6.45
C GLN A 52 5.91 18.17 5.50
N ALA A 53 6.32 19.42 5.30
CA ALA A 53 5.62 20.35 4.41
C ALA A 53 5.59 19.86 2.95
N LEU A 54 6.70 19.28 2.48
CA LEU A 54 6.77 18.69 1.14
C LEU A 54 5.84 17.47 1.02
N ALA A 55 5.84 16.59 2.02
CA ALA A 55 4.96 15.42 2.03
C ALA A 55 3.48 15.83 2.02
N GLU A 56 3.09 16.79 2.87
CA GLU A 56 1.72 17.31 2.94
C GLU A 56 1.28 17.90 1.59
N LYS A 57 2.10 18.75 0.98
CA LYS A 57 1.82 19.32 -0.34
C LYS A 57 1.70 18.25 -1.43
N THR A 58 2.58 17.24 -1.43
CA THR A 58 2.50 16.15 -2.43
C THR A 58 1.25 15.31 -2.23
N VAL A 59 0.88 14.99 -0.98
CA VAL A 59 -0.34 14.23 -0.66
C VAL A 59 -1.60 14.99 -1.08
N GLU A 60 -1.65 16.31 -0.84
CA GLU A 60 -2.76 17.15 -1.29
C GLU A 60 -2.92 17.10 -2.81
N ARG A 61 -1.82 17.28 -3.56
CA ARG A 61 -1.84 17.19 -5.03
C ARG A 61 -2.30 15.83 -5.53
N LEU A 62 -1.84 14.74 -4.88
CA LEU A 62 -2.27 13.38 -5.22
C LEU A 62 -3.77 13.17 -4.98
N ARG A 63 -4.29 13.62 -3.84
CA ARG A 63 -5.72 13.52 -3.52
C ARG A 63 -6.57 14.33 -4.50
N ASN A 64 -6.14 15.55 -4.82
CA ASN A 64 -6.84 16.39 -5.79
C ASN A 64 -6.84 15.75 -7.18
N TRP A 65 -5.71 15.17 -7.60
CA TRP A 65 -5.65 14.40 -8.85
C TRP A 65 -6.61 13.20 -8.83
N HIS A 66 -6.62 12.41 -7.75
CA HIS A 66 -7.45 11.21 -7.64
C HIS A 66 -8.95 11.54 -7.65
N ASN A 67 -9.36 12.57 -6.91
CA ASN A 67 -10.74 13.06 -6.87
C ASN A 67 -11.18 13.72 -8.18
N GLY A 68 -10.23 14.28 -8.94
CA GLY A 68 -10.47 14.93 -10.23
C GLY A 68 -10.39 13.98 -11.43
N LEU A 69 -10.21 12.68 -11.21
CA LEU A 69 -10.17 11.69 -12.29
C LEU A 69 -11.52 11.66 -13.03
N PRO A 70 -11.50 11.55 -14.36
CA PRO A 70 -12.73 11.42 -15.14
C PRO A 70 -13.41 10.06 -14.85
N PRO A 71 -14.74 9.95 -15.02
CA PRO A 71 -15.52 8.79 -14.60
C PRO A 71 -15.00 7.45 -15.15
N GLU A 72 -14.44 7.45 -16.36
CA GLU A 72 -13.88 6.27 -17.04
C GLU A 72 -12.66 5.68 -16.32
N LEU A 73 -11.97 6.50 -15.50
CA LEU A 73 -10.79 6.10 -14.72
C LEU A 73 -11.11 5.88 -13.24
N GLN A 74 -12.33 6.20 -12.79
CA GLN A 74 -12.74 5.98 -11.42
C GLN A 74 -13.05 4.50 -11.21
N VAL A 75 -12.51 3.92 -10.13
CA VAL A 75 -12.67 2.50 -9.82
C VAL A 75 -13.35 2.35 -8.48
N GLU A 76 -14.50 1.70 -8.47
CA GLU A 76 -15.18 1.31 -7.25
C GLU A 76 -14.50 0.08 -6.63
N LEU A 77 -14.10 0.21 -5.36
CA LEU A 77 -13.46 -0.86 -4.57
C LEU A 77 -14.47 -1.79 -3.87
N GLY A 78 -15.77 -1.58 -4.08
CA GLY A 78 -16.85 -2.39 -3.52
C GLY A 78 -17.00 -3.75 -4.23
N ASN A 79 -17.87 -4.60 -3.69
CA ASN A 79 -18.19 -5.90 -4.28
C ASN A 79 -19.07 -5.80 -5.54
N GLY A 80 -19.51 -4.59 -5.91
CA GLY A 80 -20.30 -4.29 -7.10
C GLY A 80 -19.43 -4.21 -8.37
N GLY A 81 -20.07 -4.49 -9.51
CA GLY A 81 -19.46 -4.68 -10.82
C GLY A 81 -18.74 -3.45 -11.41
N GLY A 82 -18.13 -3.68 -12.57
CA GLY A 82 -17.44 -2.68 -13.38
C GLY A 82 -16.33 -3.35 -14.17
N ASP A 83 -16.48 -3.39 -15.50
CA ASP A 83 -15.46 -3.91 -16.40
C ASP A 83 -14.43 -2.81 -16.64
N TYR A 84 -13.37 -2.85 -15.84
CA TYR A 84 -12.26 -1.91 -15.92
C TYR A 84 -11.15 -2.50 -16.76
N VAL A 85 -10.67 -1.74 -17.73
CA VAL A 85 -9.47 -2.10 -18.49
C VAL A 85 -8.24 -2.29 -17.58
N PRO A 86 -7.31 -3.21 -17.90
CA PRO A 86 -6.20 -3.59 -17.01
C PRO A 86 -5.34 -2.41 -16.56
N HIS A 87 -5.11 -1.45 -17.45
CA HIS A 87 -4.26 -0.29 -17.19
C HIS A 87 -4.91 0.74 -16.26
N VAL A 88 -6.24 0.82 -16.18
CA VAL A 88 -6.96 1.65 -15.21
C VAL A 88 -6.79 1.09 -13.80
N LEU A 89 -6.92 -0.22 -13.64
CA LEU A 89 -6.69 -0.88 -12.34
C LEU A 89 -5.24 -0.66 -11.87
N LEU A 90 -4.26 -0.80 -12.77
CA LEU A 90 -2.87 -0.49 -12.46
C LEU A 90 -2.65 0.97 -12.06
N LEU A 91 -3.34 1.93 -12.69
CA LEU A 91 -3.21 3.36 -12.39
C LEU A 91 -3.68 3.64 -10.95
N GLN A 92 -4.81 3.05 -10.57
CA GLN A 92 -5.31 3.12 -9.20
C GLN A 92 -4.34 2.46 -8.21
N MET A 93 -3.77 1.31 -8.55
CA MET A 93 -2.80 0.66 -7.70
C MET A 93 -1.50 1.50 -7.53
N GLN A 94 -1.07 2.20 -8.57
CA GLN A 94 0.10 3.09 -8.55
C GLN A 94 -0.13 4.30 -7.63
N TYR A 95 -1.32 4.90 -7.69
CA TYR A 95 -1.72 5.98 -6.78
C TYR A 95 -1.56 5.56 -5.31
N HIS A 96 -2.11 4.40 -4.93
CA HIS A 96 -2.00 3.89 -3.58
C HIS A 96 -0.55 3.53 -3.19
N GLN A 97 0.27 3.07 -4.13
CA GLN A 97 1.70 2.86 -3.86
C GLN A 97 2.39 4.19 -3.51
N PHE A 98 2.10 5.27 -4.23
CA PHE A 98 2.67 6.57 -3.92
C PHE A 98 2.20 7.11 -2.57
N MET A 99 0.93 6.90 -2.22
CA MET A 99 0.44 7.19 -0.87
C MET A 99 1.25 6.46 0.21
N ILE A 100 1.56 5.17 0.02
CA ILE A 100 2.43 4.41 0.93
C ILE A 100 3.83 5.02 1.00
N PHE A 101 4.43 5.32 -0.15
CA PHE A 101 5.80 5.82 -0.23
C PHE A 101 5.99 7.17 0.46
N ILE A 102 5.07 8.12 0.26
CA ILE A 102 5.15 9.45 0.86
C ILE A 102 4.98 9.39 2.38
N HIS A 103 4.10 8.51 2.89
CA HIS A 103 3.83 8.39 4.32
C HIS A 103 4.84 7.52 5.08
N ARG A 104 5.62 6.67 4.38
CA ARG A 104 6.55 5.70 4.98
C ARG A 104 7.56 6.31 5.97
N PRO A 105 8.18 7.48 5.72
CA PRO A 105 9.08 8.11 6.69
C PRO A 105 8.39 8.43 8.03
N PHE A 106 7.09 8.72 8.01
CA PHE A 106 6.31 9.23 9.14
C PHE A 106 5.61 8.14 9.97
N ILE A 107 5.67 6.87 9.55
CA ILE A 107 5.11 5.72 10.29
C ILE A 107 5.73 5.56 11.69
N SER A 108 6.99 5.98 11.85
CA SER A 108 7.70 5.92 13.13
C SER A 108 7.46 7.18 13.95
N LYS A 109 7.09 6.99 15.23
CA LYS A 109 6.75 8.07 16.16
C LYS A 109 7.83 9.15 16.30
N TYR A 110 9.11 8.78 16.22
CA TYR A 110 10.22 9.69 16.55
C TYR A 110 11.20 9.95 15.40
N ARG A 111 11.12 9.17 14.32
CA ARG A 111 12.16 9.20 13.27
C ARG A 111 12.11 10.49 12.47
N SER A 112 10.94 10.80 11.91
CA SER A 112 10.77 11.91 10.96
C SER A 112 9.91 13.05 11.48
N GLN A 113 9.32 12.91 12.68
CA GLN A 113 8.52 13.97 13.28
C GLN A 113 9.43 15.10 13.82
N PRO A 114 9.19 16.36 13.43
CA PRO A 114 9.88 17.51 14.02
C PRO A 114 9.49 17.75 15.48
N TYR A 115 10.25 18.60 16.17
CA TYR A 115 9.90 19.12 17.50
C TYR A 115 9.81 20.66 17.44
N PRO A 116 8.67 21.26 17.81
CA PRO A 116 7.43 20.61 18.23
C PRO A 116 6.78 19.78 17.10
N PRO A 117 5.94 18.78 17.43
CA PRO A 117 5.26 17.96 16.42
C PRO A 117 4.42 18.80 15.46
N VAL A 118 4.52 18.51 14.16
CA VAL A 118 3.75 19.16 13.08
C VAL A 118 2.93 18.12 12.32
N GLY A 119 1.76 18.53 11.81
CA GLY A 119 0.90 17.68 11.00
C GLY A 119 0.12 16.63 11.81
N PRO A 120 -0.59 15.72 11.12
CA PRO A 120 -1.53 14.78 11.74
C PRO A 120 -0.84 13.61 12.49
N GLY A 121 0.49 13.55 12.45
CA GLY A 121 1.30 12.63 13.25
C GLY A 121 1.39 11.19 12.73
N TYR A 122 2.11 10.35 13.48
CA TYR A 122 2.50 9.02 13.02
C TYR A 122 1.33 8.02 12.90
N ASN A 123 0.25 8.19 13.68
CA ASN A 123 -0.94 7.35 13.58
C ASN A 123 -1.65 7.58 12.25
N HIS A 124 -1.79 8.84 11.81
CA HIS A 124 -2.36 9.16 10.50
C HIS A 124 -1.57 8.50 9.37
N ALA A 125 -0.24 8.64 9.39
CA ALA A 125 0.62 8.01 8.39
C ALA A 125 0.48 6.47 8.36
N ARG A 126 0.31 5.83 9.52
CA ARG A 126 0.04 4.38 9.59
C ARG A 126 -1.29 4.03 8.96
N THR A 127 -2.36 4.69 9.39
CA THR A 127 -3.73 4.45 8.90
C THR A 127 -3.78 4.61 7.39
N THR A 128 -3.26 5.71 6.84
CA THR A 128 -3.24 5.96 5.39
C THR A 128 -2.45 4.91 4.62
N CYS A 129 -1.30 4.45 5.15
CA CYS A 129 -0.56 3.35 4.53
C CYS A 129 -1.36 2.04 4.54
N ILE A 130 -2.02 1.71 5.65
CA ILE A 130 -2.82 0.49 5.78
C ILE A 130 -4.01 0.52 4.82
N GLU A 131 -4.77 1.62 4.79
CA GLU A 131 -5.88 1.83 3.86
C GLU A 131 -5.43 1.69 2.41
N SER A 132 -4.29 2.30 2.05
CA SER A 132 -3.71 2.19 0.70
C SER A 132 -3.29 0.75 0.37
N ALA A 133 -2.71 0.03 1.32
CA ALA A 133 -2.32 -1.37 1.11
C ALA A 133 -3.55 -2.29 0.96
N VAL A 134 -4.62 -2.04 1.72
CA VAL A 134 -5.91 -2.73 1.58
C VAL A 134 -6.53 -2.44 0.20
N ALA A 135 -6.51 -1.18 -0.25
CA ALA A 135 -7.01 -0.82 -1.58
C ALA A 135 -6.24 -1.53 -2.70
N ILE A 136 -4.90 -1.58 -2.63
CA ILE A 136 -4.07 -2.36 -3.57
C ILE A 136 -4.48 -3.84 -3.58
N SER A 137 -4.72 -4.43 -2.41
CA SER A 137 -5.15 -5.84 -2.30
C SER A 137 -6.52 -6.09 -2.96
N LYS A 138 -7.46 -5.16 -2.79
CA LYS A 138 -8.79 -5.20 -3.45
C LYS A 138 -8.67 -5.04 -4.97
N LEU A 139 -7.89 -4.06 -5.43
CA LEU A 139 -7.62 -3.83 -6.85
C LEU A 139 -6.94 -5.05 -7.50
N LEU A 140 -5.98 -5.67 -6.81
CA LEU A 140 -5.34 -6.90 -7.27
C LEU A 140 -6.35 -8.04 -7.41
N THR A 141 -7.25 -8.20 -6.44
CA THR A 141 -8.34 -9.20 -6.54
C THR A 141 -9.20 -8.94 -7.76
N LYS A 142 -9.61 -7.68 -7.99
CA LYS A 142 -10.44 -7.29 -9.14
C LYS A 142 -9.73 -7.50 -10.47
N TYR A 143 -8.42 -7.19 -10.53
CA TYR A 143 -7.60 -7.48 -11.70
C TYR A 143 -7.58 -8.97 -11.98
N LYS A 144 -7.35 -9.80 -10.97
CA LYS A 144 -7.28 -11.26 -11.11
C LYS A 144 -8.60 -11.92 -11.49
N SER A 145 -9.73 -11.36 -11.08
CA SER A 145 -11.04 -11.89 -11.45
C SER A 145 -11.38 -11.64 -12.92
N ALA A 146 -10.83 -10.58 -13.52
CA ALA A 146 -11.08 -10.21 -14.92
C ALA A 146 -9.96 -10.61 -15.88
N TYR A 147 -8.71 -10.69 -15.41
CA TYR A 147 -7.52 -10.85 -16.24
C TYR A 147 -6.47 -11.78 -15.61
N THR A 148 -5.60 -12.32 -16.46
CA THR A 148 -4.42 -13.06 -16.00
C THR A 148 -3.29 -12.12 -15.55
N LEU A 149 -2.60 -12.48 -14.45
CA LEU A 149 -1.39 -11.78 -14.01
C LEU A 149 -0.16 -12.04 -14.90
N ARG A 150 -0.26 -12.94 -15.88
CA ARG A 150 0.87 -13.25 -16.78
C ARG A 150 1.29 -12.05 -17.65
N PHE A 151 0.36 -11.18 -18.02
CA PHE A 151 0.62 -10.05 -18.93
C PHE A 151 0.49 -8.68 -18.24
N ILE A 152 0.40 -8.66 -16.92
CA ILE A 152 0.37 -7.42 -16.17
C ILE A 152 1.71 -6.69 -16.28
N ASN A 153 1.68 -5.35 -16.17
CA ASN A 153 2.90 -4.55 -16.12
C ASN A 153 3.79 -4.98 -14.94
N ILE A 154 5.09 -5.11 -15.18
CA ILE A 154 6.11 -5.48 -14.18
C ILE A 154 6.07 -4.60 -12.91
N GLN A 155 5.63 -3.35 -13.02
CA GLN A 155 5.45 -2.44 -11.88
C GLN A 155 4.52 -3.01 -10.80
N ALA A 156 3.57 -3.87 -11.17
CA ALA A 156 2.68 -4.57 -10.23
C ALA A 156 3.46 -5.32 -9.15
N VAL A 157 4.65 -5.87 -9.46
CA VAL A 157 5.49 -6.56 -8.48
C VAL A 157 5.90 -5.62 -7.34
N SER A 158 6.39 -4.43 -7.68
CA SER A 158 6.80 -3.40 -6.71
C SER A 158 5.60 -2.93 -5.88
N ILE A 159 4.47 -2.70 -6.55
CA ILE A 159 3.23 -2.24 -5.93
C ILE A 159 2.73 -3.25 -4.89
N VAL A 160 2.54 -4.51 -5.30
CA VAL A 160 2.01 -5.56 -4.43
C VAL A 160 2.99 -5.85 -3.29
N PHE A 161 4.29 -5.85 -3.55
CA PHE A 161 5.31 -6.02 -2.50
C PHE A 161 5.25 -4.90 -1.46
N SER A 162 5.13 -3.63 -1.89
CA SER A 162 5.03 -2.49 -0.98
C SER A 162 3.78 -2.55 -0.08
N ALA A 163 2.63 -2.93 -0.64
CA ALA A 163 1.40 -3.16 0.12
C ALA A 163 1.56 -4.31 1.12
N ALA A 164 2.14 -5.44 0.68
CA ALA A 164 2.35 -6.59 1.54
C ALA A 164 3.26 -6.29 2.74
N LEU A 165 4.32 -5.48 2.54
CA LEU A 165 5.17 -5.03 3.65
C LEU A 165 4.41 -4.22 4.70
N ILE A 166 3.52 -3.32 4.28
CA ILE A 166 2.67 -2.56 5.20
C ILE A 166 1.69 -3.47 5.93
N LEU A 167 1.09 -4.44 5.25
CA LEU A 167 0.17 -5.40 5.86
C LEU A 167 0.89 -6.32 6.86
N VAL A 168 2.13 -6.76 6.57
CA VAL A 168 2.97 -7.46 7.56
C VAL A 168 3.25 -6.56 8.75
N PHE A 169 3.61 -5.30 8.52
CA PHE A 169 3.85 -4.33 9.60
C PHE A 169 2.61 -4.18 10.50
N ALA A 170 1.42 -4.02 9.92
CA ALA A 170 0.17 -3.82 10.64
C ALA A 170 -0.25 -5.08 11.43
N THR A 171 -0.30 -6.24 10.77
CA THR A 171 -0.69 -7.52 11.40
C THR A 171 0.21 -7.93 12.56
N VAL A 172 1.49 -7.57 12.52
CA VAL A 172 2.47 -7.84 13.58
C VAL A 172 2.42 -6.78 14.69
N SER A 173 2.27 -5.50 14.34
CA SER A 173 2.32 -4.41 15.33
C SER A 173 1.02 -4.29 16.15
N GLU A 174 -0.12 -4.70 15.58
CA GLU A 174 -1.45 -4.61 16.20
C GLU A 174 -1.87 -5.98 16.76
N ILE A 175 -1.43 -6.28 17.98
CA ILE A 175 -1.77 -7.55 18.64
C ILE A 175 -3.16 -7.46 19.29
N ARG A 176 -4.09 -8.23 18.70
CA ARG A 176 -5.39 -8.77 19.18
C ARG A 176 -6.63 -7.88 19.08
N GLY A 177 -7.33 -8.03 17.95
CA GLY A 177 -8.74 -7.65 17.73
C GLY A 177 -9.26 -8.25 16.42
N ASP A 178 -10.57 -8.22 16.18
CA ASP A 178 -11.23 -8.76 14.97
C ASP A 178 -10.72 -8.11 13.66
N ALA A 179 -10.30 -6.84 13.72
CA ALA A 179 -9.68 -6.13 12.59
C ALA A 179 -8.41 -6.82 12.04
N ASN A 180 -7.73 -7.67 12.82
CA ASN A 180 -6.54 -8.40 12.36
C ASN A 180 -6.91 -9.55 11.41
N VAL A 181 -8.11 -10.12 11.50
CA VAL A 181 -8.58 -11.18 10.58
C VAL A 181 -8.70 -10.61 9.17
N ASP A 182 -9.29 -9.42 9.03
CA ASP A 182 -9.48 -8.76 7.74
C ASP A 182 -8.14 -8.40 7.07
N LEU A 183 -7.17 -7.90 7.84
CA LEU A 183 -5.83 -7.57 7.31
C LEU A 183 -5.06 -8.82 6.84
N ASN A 184 -5.23 -9.96 7.50
CA ASN A 184 -4.59 -11.22 7.08
C ASN A 184 -5.14 -11.73 5.75
N ILE A 185 -6.44 -11.51 5.46
CA ILE A 185 -7.03 -11.82 4.16
C ILE A 185 -6.32 -11.01 3.08
N HIS A 186 -6.17 -9.69 3.29
CA HIS A 186 -5.49 -8.82 2.33
C HIS A 186 -4.02 -9.18 2.13
N LEU A 187 -3.31 -9.53 3.21
CA LEU A 187 -1.92 -9.99 3.14
C LEU A 187 -1.80 -11.31 2.36
N SER A 188 -2.71 -12.25 2.62
CA SER A 188 -2.78 -13.54 1.91
C SER A 188 -3.00 -13.32 0.41
N THR A 189 -3.89 -12.41 0.04
CA THR A 189 -4.12 -11.99 -1.34
C THR A 189 -2.84 -11.45 -1.99
N CYS A 190 -2.11 -10.55 -1.32
CA CYS A 190 -0.85 -10.03 -1.86
C CYS A 190 0.23 -11.12 -2.02
N CYS A 191 0.38 -12.02 -1.04
CA CYS A 191 1.33 -13.13 -1.12
C CYS A 191 1.00 -14.09 -2.29
N LYS A 192 -0.28 -14.46 -2.44
CA LYS A 192 -0.75 -15.29 -3.56
C LYS A 192 -0.54 -14.57 -4.90
N GLY A 193 -0.78 -13.26 -4.94
CA GLY A 193 -0.50 -12.42 -6.10
C GLY A 193 0.99 -12.43 -6.49
N LEU A 194 1.90 -12.21 -5.53
CA LEU A 194 3.35 -12.27 -5.77
C LEU A 194 3.80 -13.66 -6.23
N ALA A 195 3.24 -14.74 -5.66
CA ALA A 195 3.55 -16.10 -6.08
C ALA A 195 3.13 -16.37 -7.53
N GLU A 196 1.98 -15.84 -7.94
CA GLU A 196 1.50 -15.96 -9.32
C GLU A 196 2.30 -15.09 -10.29
N LEU A 197 2.60 -13.85 -9.93
CA LEU A 197 3.53 -12.98 -10.66
C LEU A 197 4.90 -13.63 -10.81
N GLY A 198 5.35 -14.38 -9.80
CA GLY A 198 6.61 -15.13 -9.79
C GLY A 198 6.74 -16.18 -10.90
N LYS A 199 5.62 -16.64 -11.47
CA LYS A 199 5.61 -17.54 -12.63
C LYS A 199 6.10 -16.85 -13.91
N THR A 200 6.01 -15.53 -13.96
CA THR A 200 6.43 -14.71 -15.12
C THR A 200 7.65 -13.86 -14.80
N PHE A 201 7.71 -13.30 -13.60
CA PHE A 201 8.74 -12.34 -13.20
C PHE A 201 9.54 -12.86 -12.01
N GLN A 202 10.82 -13.21 -12.24
CA GLN A 202 11.67 -13.78 -11.18
C GLN A 202 11.88 -12.83 -9.99
N ASN A 203 11.82 -11.51 -10.21
CA ASN A 203 11.90 -10.53 -9.12
C ASN A 203 10.71 -10.64 -8.15
N ALA A 204 9.54 -11.10 -8.60
CA ALA A 204 8.38 -11.32 -7.74
C ALA A 204 8.58 -12.53 -6.81
N THR A 205 9.22 -13.59 -7.29
CA THR A 205 9.64 -14.73 -6.46
C THR A 205 10.58 -14.28 -5.35
N ARG A 206 11.62 -13.51 -5.70
CA ARG A 206 12.56 -12.94 -4.72
C ARG A 206 11.86 -12.00 -3.73
N ALA A 207 10.93 -11.17 -4.21
CA ALA A 207 10.16 -10.27 -3.36
C ALA A 207 9.30 -11.04 -2.35
N LEU A 208 8.67 -12.14 -2.78
CA LEU A 208 7.90 -13.02 -1.90
C LEU A 208 8.78 -13.69 -0.83
N GLU A 209 9.95 -14.20 -1.21
CA GLU A 209 10.91 -14.80 -0.28
C GLU A 209 11.35 -13.81 0.81
N VAL A 210 11.73 -12.59 0.39
CA VAL A 210 12.08 -11.49 1.30
C VAL A 210 10.91 -11.16 2.23
N LEU A 211 9.71 -11.02 1.69
CA LEU A 211 8.51 -10.73 2.47
C LEU A 211 8.25 -11.79 3.55
N LEU A 212 8.32 -13.08 3.18
CA LEU A 212 8.11 -14.19 4.11
C LEU A 212 9.22 -14.27 5.16
N SER A 213 10.47 -13.99 4.77
CA SER A 213 11.59 -13.89 5.72
C SER A 213 11.36 -12.78 6.74
N ILE A 214 10.95 -11.59 6.30
CA ILE A 214 10.62 -10.46 7.17
C ILE A 214 9.49 -10.83 8.14
N LYS A 215 8.40 -11.42 7.63
CA LYS A 215 7.26 -11.85 8.46
C LYS A 215 7.70 -12.81 9.56
N ARG A 216 8.48 -13.85 9.22
CA ARG A 216 9.00 -14.84 10.19
C ARG A 216 9.91 -14.19 11.23
N ALA A 217 10.87 -13.37 10.80
CA ALA A 217 11.79 -12.69 11.69
C ALA A 217 11.06 -11.77 12.69
N TRP A 218 10.01 -11.09 12.23
CA TRP A 218 9.19 -10.21 13.06
C TRP A 218 8.34 -11.00 14.07
N GLN A 219 7.70 -12.10 13.64
CA GLN A 219 6.97 -13.00 14.53
C GLN A 219 7.87 -13.59 15.61
N ALA A 220 9.10 -14.01 15.26
CA ALA A 220 10.07 -14.53 16.21
C ALA A 220 10.45 -13.49 17.29
N LYS A 221 10.72 -12.23 16.88
CA LYS A 221 11.01 -11.14 17.82
C LYS A 221 9.85 -10.88 18.79
N LEU A 222 8.61 -10.96 18.33
CA LEU A 222 7.44 -10.82 19.21
C LEU A 222 7.33 -11.94 20.24
N LEU A 223 7.55 -13.20 19.84
CA LEU A 223 7.51 -14.34 20.77
C LEU A 223 8.55 -14.20 21.89
N VAL A 224 9.76 -13.75 21.53
CA VAL A 224 10.82 -13.45 22.51
C VAL A 224 10.40 -12.31 23.45
N TYR A 225 9.82 -11.22 22.92
CA TYR A 225 9.35 -10.10 23.72
C TYR A 225 8.24 -10.50 24.71
N VAL A 226 7.25 -11.29 24.26
CA VAL A 226 6.16 -11.80 25.10
C VAL A 226 6.69 -12.77 26.17
N GLY A 227 7.63 -13.65 25.82
CA GLY A 227 8.28 -14.55 26.76
C GLY A 227 9.05 -13.81 27.86
N SER A 228 9.81 -12.78 27.50
CA SER A 228 10.52 -11.91 28.45
C SER A 228 9.58 -11.14 29.37
N LYS A 229 8.44 -10.64 28.86
CA LYS A 229 7.43 -9.94 29.68
C LYS A 229 6.77 -10.88 30.70
N ARG A 230 6.44 -12.12 30.31
CA ARG A 230 5.90 -13.15 31.23
C ARG A 230 6.89 -13.56 32.32
N ARG A 231 8.18 -13.67 31.97
CA ARG A 231 9.25 -13.98 32.93
C ARG A 231 9.48 -12.84 33.92
N SER A 232 9.40 -11.59 33.46
CA SER A 232 9.48 -10.40 34.33
C SER A 232 8.28 -10.26 35.28
N SER A 233 7.06 -10.58 34.84
CA SER A 233 5.88 -10.58 35.72
C SER A 233 5.93 -11.67 36.78
N SER A 234 6.46 -12.86 36.45
CA SER A 234 6.62 -13.98 37.41
C SER A 234 7.68 -13.72 38.49
N ILE A 235 8.67 -12.86 38.23
CA ILE A 235 9.69 -12.47 39.21
C ILE A 235 9.14 -11.44 40.22
N LYS A 236 8.18 -10.60 39.81
CA LYS A 236 7.58 -9.60 40.69
C LYS A 236 6.61 -10.18 41.73
N THR A 237 5.98 -11.33 41.44
CA THR A 237 5.04 -11.98 42.37
C THR A 237 5.71 -12.69 43.54
N HIS A 238 7.02 -12.95 43.49
CA HIS A 238 7.73 -13.68 44.56
C HIS A 238 8.38 -12.80 45.64
N ARG A 239 8.34 -11.46 45.51
CA ARG A 239 9.03 -10.52 46.41
C ARG A 239 8.11 -9.81 47.43
N GLY A 240 6.86 -10.23 47.54
CA GLY A 240 5.81 -9.54 48.30
C GLY A 240 5.20 -10.33 49.46
N SER A 241 5.97 -11.12 50.22
CA SER A 241 5.51 -11.74 51.48
C SER A 241 6.64 -11.93 52.49
N ALA A 242 7.06 -10.85 53.14
CA ALA A 242 7.84 -10.93 54.38
C ALA A 242 7.47 -9.73 55.28
N LYS A 243 6.31 -9.81 55.94
CA LYS A 243 5.85 -8.81 56.91
C LYS A 243 6.20 -9.29 58.33
N LYS A 244 7.15 -8.57 58.92
CA LYS A 244 7.51 -8.38 60.34
C LYS A 244 6.72 -9.21 61.38
N ARG A 245 7.44 -9.97 62.20
CA ARG A 245 7.03 -10.31 63.57
C ARG A 245 7.92 -9.58 64.57
N THR A 246 7.24 -8.77 65.38
CA THR A 246 7.68 -7.94 66.50
C THR A 246 8.15 -8.79 67.67
N THR A 247 9.25 -8.38 68.30
CA THR A 247 9.76 -8.89 69.58
C THR A 247 9.12 -8.12 70.73
N SER A 248 8.64 -8.83 71.75
CA SER A 248 8.49 -8.34 73.12
C SER A 248 9.62 -8.90 73.97
#